data_AF-A7I6Y9-F1
#
_entry.id   AF-A7I6Y9-F1
#
_cell.length_a   1.000
_cell.length_b   1.000
_cell.length_c   1.000
_cell.angle_alpha   90.00
_cell.angle_beta   90.00
_cell.angle_gamma   90.00
#
_symmetry.space_group_name_H-M   'P 1'
#
loop_
_entity.id
_entity.type
_entity.pdbx_description
1 polymer ?
#
loop_
_entity_poly.entity_id
_entity_poly.type
_entity_poly.pdbx_seq_one_letter_code
_entity_poly.pdbx_strand_id
1 'polypeptide(L)'
;MPKFFGYKPAGPTRQAVEKFENEITIRHNSQRLVGSVYLDMQDNTWAVAIAYNHSRAPGLHGHENALEVRYSYAPGTGNTAQMFRSDPHAVMALDAGQFADPDKFAIYALDHERGIVTHAG
;
A
#
# COMPACT_ATOMS: atom_id res chain seq x y z
N MET A 1 -9.46 -2.21 11.08
CA MET A 1 -9.15 -3.66 10.96
C MET A 1 -8.47 -3.85 9.62
N PRO A 2 -7.19 -4.25 9.60
CA PRO A 2 -6.51 -4.50 8.34
C PRO A 2 -7.15 -5.68 7.62
N LYS A 3 -7.37 -5.52 6.31
CA LYS A 3 -8.07 -6.51 5.49
C LYS A 3 -7.03 -7.37 4.79
N PHE A 4 -6.81 -8.56 5.35
CA PHE A 4 -5.87 -9.56 4.84
C PHE A 4 -6.63 -10.65 4.10
N PHE A 5 -6.29 -10.89 2.85
CA PHE A 5 -6.90 -11.89 1.97
C PHE A 5 -5.86 -12.89 1.48
N GLY A 6 -6.24 -14.17 1.40
CA GLY A 6 -5.38 -15.27 0.93
C GLY A 6 -4.24 -15.67 1.87
N TYR A 7 -4.01 -14.92 2.95
CA TYR A 7 -2.81 -15.05 3.77
C TYR A 7 -3.01 -14.60 5.21
N LYS A 8 -2.18 -15.13 6.12
CA LYS A 8 -2.14 -14.75 7.54
C LYS A 8 -0.80 -14.09 7.87
N PRO A 9 -0.71 -12.75 7.86
CA PRO A 9 0.50 -12.00 8.18
C PRO A 9 1.22 -12.46 9.42
N ALA A 10 2.55 -12.55 9.33
CA ALA A 10 3.41 -12.73 10.49
C ALA A 10 3.30 -11.52 11.43
N GLY A 11 3.68 -11.72 12.69
CA GLY A 11 3.63 -10.65 13.71
C GLY A 11 4.30 -9.34 13.26
N PRO A 12 5.52 -9.37 12.71
CA PRO A 12 6.20 -8.17 12.22
C PRO A 12 5.44 -7.43 11.11
N THR A 13 4.84 -8.16 10.17
CA THR A 13 4.06 -7.57 9.07
C THR A 13 2.78 -6.91 9.57
N ARG A 14 2.08 -7.52 10.54
CA ARG A 14 0.93 -6.88 11.18
C ARG A 14 1.32 -5.59 11.88
N GLN A 15 2.44 -5.62 12.62
CA GLN A 15 2.95 -4.46 13.31
C GLN A 15 3.36 -3.35 12.32
N ALA A 16 3.96 -3.71 11.17
CA ALA A 16 4.30 -2.76 10.11
C ALA A 16 3.04 -2.11 9.52
N VAL A 17 1.98 -2.90 9.27
CA VAL A 17 0.67 -2.40 8.82
C VAL A 17 0.07 -1.43 9.84
N GLU A 18 -0.05 -1.85 11.10
CA GLU A 18 -0.61 -1.02 12.18
C GLU A 18 0.20 0.28 12.35
N LYS A 19 1.52 0.18 12.31
CA LYS A 19 2.42 1.34 12.39
C LYS A 19 2.22 2.28 11.21
N PHE A 20 2.07 1.74 10.00
CA PHE A 20 1.80 2.55 8.81
C PHE A 20 0.47 3.29 8.93
N GLU A 21 -0.62 2.60 9.25
CA GLU A 21 -1.96 3.21 9.38
C GLU A 21 -2.02 4.27 10.48
N ASN A 22 -1.26 4.10 11.57
CA ASN A 22 -1.23 5.05 12.69
C ASN A 22 -0.33 6.26 12.45
N GLU A 23 0.78 6.11 11.74
CA GLU A 23 1.80 7.17 11.60
C GLU A 23 1.71 7.93 10.28
N ILE A 24 1.22 7.31 9.21
CA ILE A 24 1.27 7.90 7.87
C ILE A 24 0.03 8.76 7.62
N THR A 25 0.24 10.06 7.66
CA THR A 25 -0.69 11.08 7.16
C THR A 25 0.00 11.87 6.04
N ILE A 26 -0.67 12.02 4.91
CA ILE A 26 -0.13 12.75 3.75
C ILE A 26 -0.91 14.05 3.52
N ARG A 27 -0.27 15.00 2.81
CA ARG A 27 -0.97 16.13 2.20
C ARG A 27 -1.21 15.84 0.73
N HIS A 28 -2.45 15.97 0.28
CA HIS A 28 -2.84 15.80 -1.12
C HIS A 28 -3.96 16.80 -1.41
N ASN A 29 -3.83 17.60 -2.48
CA ASN A 29 -4.79 18.64 -2.86
C ASN A 29 -5.23 19.55 -1.68
N SER A 30 -4.24 20.01 -0.89
CA SER A 30 -4.43 20.83 0.33
C SER A 30 -5.20 20.16 1.48
N GLN A 31 -5.48 18.87 1.37
CA GLN A 31 -6.18 18.07 2.38
C GLN A 31 -5.23 17.10 3.09
N ARG A 32 -5.56 16.73 4.33
CA ARG A 32 -4.85 15.68 5.06
C ARG A 32 -5.58 14.35 4.87
N LEU A 33 -4.84 13.35 4.41
CA LEU A 33 -5.35 12.00 4.20
C LEU A 33 -4.61 11.00 5.10
N VAL A 34 -5.34 9.99 5.58
CA VAL A 34 -4.85 8.88 6.40
C VAL A 34 -4.84 7.61 5.53
N GLY A 35 -3.77 6.83 5.62
CA GLY A 35 -3.63 5.58 4.88
C GLY A 35 -4.34 4.41 5.58
N SER A 36 -5.03 3.58 4.81
CA SER A 36 -5.51 2.25 5.21
C SER A 36 -4.88 1.19 4.31
N VAL A 37 -4.39 0.09 4.88
CA VAL A 37 -3.62 -0.93 4.17
C VAL A 37 -4.45 -2.20 3.96
N TYR A 38 -4.32 -2.77 2.77
CA TYR A 38 -4.98 -3.98 2.32
C TYR A 38 -3.92 -4.90 1.74
N LEU A 39 -3.89 -6.16 2.20
CA LEU A 39 -2.99 -7.18 1.66
C LEU A 39 -3.82 -8.28 1.01
N ASP A 40 -3.53 -8.57 -0.25
CA ASP A 40 -4.10 -9.69 -1.01
C ASP A 40 -2.94 -10.54 -1.54
N MET A 41 -2.68 -11.66 -0.88
CA MET A 41 -1.53 -12.51 -1.18
C MET A 41 -2.05 -13.86 -1.65
N GLN A 42 -2.18 -14.00 -2.96
CA GLN A 42 -2.59 -15.25 -3.61
C GLN A 42 -1.35 -15.98 -4.16
N ASP A 43 -1.49 -17.27 -4.47
CA ASP A 43 -0.36 -18.14 -4.84
C ASP A 43 0.49 -17.57 -5.99
N ASN A 44 -0.15 -16.95 -6.98
CA ASN A 44 0.51 -16.46 -8.20
C ASN A 44 0.66 -14.94 -8.25
N THR A 45 0.04 -14.21 -7.32
CA THR A 45 0.05 -12.74 -7.35
C THR A 45 -0.14 -12.19 -5.95
N TRP A 46 0.78 -11.32 -5.57
CA TRP A 46 0.78 -10.60 -4.31
C TRP A 46 0.48 -9.13 -4.57
N ALA A 47 -0.39 -8.55 -3.76
CA ALA A 47 -0.77 -7.16 -3.85
C ALA A 47 -0.87 -6.50 -2.48
N VAL A 48 -0.34 -5.28 -2.40
CA VAL A 48 -0.52 -4.37 -1.27
C VAL A 48 -1.18 -3.11 -1.80
N ALA A 49 -2.39 -2.82 -1.32
CA ALA A 49 -3.09 -1.59 -1.64
C ALA A 49 -3.15 -0.67 -0.41
N ILE A 50 -3.00 0.63 -0.67
CA ILE A 50 -3.05 1.68 0.33
C ILE A 50 -4.08 2.69 -0.16
N ALA A 51 -5.18 2.82 0.58
CA ALA A 51 -6.20 3.81 0.32
C ALA A 51 -5.98 5.00 1.25
N TYR A 52 -5.68 6.16 0.68
CA TYR A 52 -5.57 7.42 1.38
C TYR A 52 -6.93 8.13 1.38
N ASN A 53 -7.51 8.26 2.56
CA ASN A 53 -8.84 8.82 2.76
C ASN A 53 -8.82 9.98 3.74
N HIS A 54 -9.88 10.78 3.70
CA HIS A 54 -10.13 11.73 4.78
C HIS A 54 -10.21 11.01 6.13
N SER A 55 -9.63 11.61 7.17
CA SER A 55 -9.74 11.11 8.54
C SER A 55 -11.18 11.11 9.08
N ARG A 56 -12.08 11.86 8.41
CA ARG A 56 -13.52 11.83 8.66
C ARG A 56 -14.19 10.96 7.61
N ALA A 57 -15.14 10.13 8.05
CA ALA A 57 -15.96 9.35 7.13
C ALA A 57 -16.52 10.28 6.04
N PRO A 58 -16.42 9.91 4.75
CA PRO A 58 -17.08 10.67 3.71
C PRO A 58 -18.56 10.80 4.07
N GLY A 59 -19.09 12.02 4.01
CA GLY A 59 -20.55 12.18 4.03
C GLY A 59 -21.18 11.42 2.86
N LEU A 60 -22.50 11.35 2.80
CA LEU A 60 -23.27 10.67 1.73
C LEU A 60 -22.85 11.02 0.26
N HIS A 61 -22.03 12.06 0.06
CA HIS A 61 -21.52 12.52 -1.23
C HIS A 61 -19.98 12.67 -1.28
N GLY A 62 -19.24 12.16 -0.29
CA GLY A 62 -17.77 12.22 -0.33
C GLY A 62 -17.20 11.21 -1.34
N HIS A 63 -16.16 11.61 -2.07
CA HIS A 63 -15.43 10.71 -2.96
C HIS A 63 -14.92 9.48 -2.18
N GLU A 64 -15.18 8.27 -2.69
CA GLU A 64 -14.48 7.07 -2.24
C GLU A 64 -13.02 7.19 -2.66
N ASN A 65 -12.10 7.18 -1.68
CA ASN A 65 -10.64 7.14 -1.85
C ASN A 65 -10.04 8.29 -2.68
N ALA A 66 -9.63 9.37 -1.99
CA ALA A 66 -8.98 10.53 -2.62
C ALA A 66 -7.67 10.18 -3.34
N LEU A 67 -6.95 9.17 -2.85
CA LEU A 67 -5.78 8.59 -3.52
C LEU A 67 -5.67 7.11 -3.20
N GLU A 68 -5.42 6.29 -4.22
CA GLU A 68 -5.13 4.87 -4.08
C GLU A 68 -3.74 4.56 -4.64
N VAL A 69 -3.01 3.72 -3.92
CA VAL A 69 -1.73 3.18 -4.35
C VAL A 69 -1.81 1.67 -4.29
N ARG A 70 -1.35 0.98 -5.33
CA ARG A 70 -1.29 -0.49 -5.34
C ARG A 70 0.07 -0.98 -5.82
N TYR A 71 0.74 -1.73 -4.96
CA TYR A 71 1.91 -2.51 -5.31
C TYR A 71 1.47 -3.93 -5.68
N SER A 72 2.01 -4.48 -6.75
CA SER A 72 1.76 -5.87 -7.16
C SER A 72 3.04 -6.57 -7.59
N TYR A 73 3.18 -7.83 -7.24
CA TYR A 73 4.33 -8.68 -7.57
C TYR A 73 3.85 -10.10 -7.90
N ALA A 74 4.42 -10.68 -8.95
CA ALA A 74 4.17 -12.07 -9.33
C ALA A 74 5.42 -12.90 -8.94
N PRO A 75 5.32 -13.81 -7.97
CA PRO A 75 6.44 -14.66 -7.58
C PRO A 75 6.93 -15.52 -8.75
N GLY A 76 8.24 -15.64 -8.89
CA GLY A 76 8.87 -16.49 -9.91
C GLY A 76 8.91 -15.90 -11.33
N THR A 77 8.30 -14.74 -11.58
CA THR A 77 8.29 -14.12 -12.93
C THR A 77 9.36 -13.05 -13.12
N GLY A 78 10.15 -12.71 -12.09
CA GLY A 78 11.25 -11.75 -12.19
C GLY A 78 11.50 -10.96 -10.90
N ASN A 79 12.19 -9.82 -11.05
CA ASN A 79 12.63 -8.96 -9.94
C ASN A 79 11.86 -7.63 -9.88
N THR A 80 10.72 -7.55 -10.59
CA THR A 80 10.00 -6.30 -10.82
C THR A 80 8.69 -6.31 -10.04
N ALA A 81 8.50 -5.30 -9.20
CA ALA A 81 7.19 -4.96 -8.67
C ALA A 81 6.54 -3.87 -9.53
N GLN A 82 5.21 -3.86 -9.62
CA GLN A 82 4.46 -2.79 -10.28
C GLN A 82 3.80 -1.93 -9.21
N MET A 83 3.92 -0.62 -9.32
CA MET A 83 3.21 0.36 -8.48
C MET A 83 2.23 1.13 -9.35
N PHE A 84 0.95 1.09 -9.00
CA PHE A 84 -0.09 1.96 -9.54
C PHE A 84 -0.42 3.07 -8.54
N ARG A 85 -0.62 4.30 -9.02
CA ARG A 85 -1.20 5.41 -8.24
C ARG A 85 -2.39 5.98 -9.00
N SER A 86 -3.54 6.16 -8.35
CA SER A 86 -4.76 6.66 -9.00
C SER A 86 -4.66 8.13 -9.43
N ASP A 87 -3.80 8.91 -8.80
CA ASP A 87 -3.46 10.29 -9.17
C ASP A 87 -1.93 10.39 -9.22
N PRO A 88 -1.33 10.58 -10.42
CA PRO A 88 -1.92 11.02 -11.68
C PRO A 88 -2.42 9.90 -12.62
N HIS A 89 -2.84 8.74 -12.09
CA HIS A 89 -3.19 7.55 -12.87
C HIS A 89 -1.98 6.95 -13.61
N ALA A 90 -0.93 6.65 -12.84
CA ALA A 90 0.34 6.15 -13.36
C ALA A 90 0.63 4.72 -12.87
N VAL A 91 1.23 3.91 -13.75
CA VAL A 91 1.85 2.62 -13.42
C VAL A 91 3.35 2.76 -13.59
N MET A 92 4.11 2.31 -12.59
CA MET A 92 5.56 2.36 -12.56
C MET A 92 6.12 0.97 -12.26
N ALA A 93 7.10 0.55 -13.05
CA ALA A 93 7.90 -0.64 -12.74
C ALA A 93 8.98 -0.27 -11.73
N LEU A 94 9.09 -1.04 -10.66
CA LEU A 94 10.09 -0.89 -9.61
C LEU A 94 11.06 -2.06 -9.66
N ASP A 95 12.36 -1.77 -9.68
CA ASP A 95 13.39 -2.79 -9.46
C ASP A 95 13.42 -3.15 -7.97
N ALA A 96 12.78 -4.27 -7.64
CA ALA A 96 12.42 -4.65 -6.27
C ALA A 96 13.20 -5.87 -5.77
N GLY A 97 13.93 -6.55 -6.66
CA GLY A 97 14.55 -7.83 -6.37
C GLY A 97 13.52 -8.96 -6.27
N GLN A 98 13.99 -10.12 -5.79
CA GLN A 98 13.12 -11.27 -5.53
C GLN A 98 12.69 -11.28 -4.06
N PHE A 99 11.42 -11.61 -3.83
CA PHE A 99 10.87 -11.80 -2.50
C PHE A 99 10.73 -13.28 -2.19
N ALA A 100 11.23 -13.69 -1.02
CA ALA A 100 11.17 -15.08 -0.56
C ALA A 100 9.75 -15.49 -0.12
N ASP A 101 8.95 -14.54 0.35
CA ASP A 101 7.62 -14.78 0.90
C ASP A 101 6.75 -13.49 0.81
N PRO A 102 5.41 -13.62 1.00
CA PRO A 102 4.50 -12.49 0.97
C PRO A 102 4.78 -11.42 2.03
N ASP A 103 5.34 -11.78 3.20
CA ASP A 103 5.66 -10.81 4.25
C ASP A 103 6.78 -9.86 3.81
N LYS A 104 7.81 -10.40 3.17
CA LYS A 104 8.92 -9.59 2.64
C LYS A 104 8.44 -8.60 1.59
N PHE A 105 7.55 -9.04 0.71
CA PHE A 105 6.94 -8.14 -0.26
C PHE A 105 6.06 -7.08 0.40
N ALA A 106 5.26 -7.46 1.41
CA ALA A 106 4.42 -6.52 2.14
C ALA A 106 5.24 -5.42 2.83
N ILE A 107 6.30 -5.82 3.54
CA ILE A 107 7.20 -4.89 4.23
C ILE A 107 7.87 -3.96 3.23
N TYR A 108 8.38 -4.51 2.12
CA TYR A 108 8.97 -3.71 1.04
C TYR A 108 7.99 -2.64 0.52
N ALA A 109 6.75 -3.03 0.21
CA ALA A 109 5.75 -2.09 -0.32
C ALA A 109 5.44 -0.95 0.67
N LEU A 110 5.32 -1.28 1.96
CA LEU A 110 5.08 -0.29 3.02
C LEU A 110 6.27 0.65 3.23
N ASP A 111 7.49 0.11 3.24
CA ASP A 111 8.71 0.91 3.42
C ASP A 111 8.95 1.82 2.21
N HIS A 112 8.72 1.30 1.00
CA HIS A 112 8.83 2.07 -0.24
C HIS A 112 7.81 3.22 -0.28
N GLU A 113 6.54 2.94 0.01
CA GLU A 113 5.52 4.01 0.05
C GLU A 113 5.83 5.04 1.14
N ARG A 114 6.23 4.58 2.34
CA ARG A 114 6.65 5.46 3.43
C ARG A 114 7.78 6.38 2.96
N GLY A 115 8.77 5.84 2.24
CA GLY A 115 9.87 6.61 1.66
C GLY A 115 9.35 7.71 0.72
N ILE A 116 8.45 7.38 -0.22
CA ILE A 116 7.85 8.35 -1.14
C ILE A 116 7.14 9.47 -0.38
N VAL A 117 6.24 9.12 0.55
CA VAL A 117 5.35 10.12 1.17
C VAL A 117 6.01 10.96 2.27
N THR A 118 7.11 10.48 2.86
CA THR A 118 7.89 11.27 3.83
C THR A 118 8.84 12.26 3.15
N HIS A 119 9.32 11.96 1.94
CA HIS A 119 10.18 12.87 1.17
C HIS A 119 9.38 13.85 0.29
N ALA A 120 8.07 13.62 0.11
CA ALA A 120 7.16 14.51 -0.61
C ALA A 120 6.56 15.63 0.28
N GLY A 121 7.06 15.79 1.51
CA GLY A 121 6.57 16.73 2.53
C GLY A 121 7.31 18.06 2.58
#